data_AF-A0A2V7YRV3-F1
#
_entry.id   AF-A0A2V7YRV3-F1
#
_cell.length_a   1.000
_cell.length_b   1.000
_cell.length_c   1.000
_cell.angle_alpha   90.00
_cell.angle_beta   90.00
_cell.angle_gamma   90.00
#
_symmetry.space_group_name_H-M   'P 1'
#
loop_
_entity.id
_entity.type
_entity.pdbx_description
1 polymer ?
#
loop_
_entity_poly.entity_id
_entity_poly.type
_entity_poly.pdbx_seq_one_letter_code
_entity_poly.pdbx_strand_id
1 'polypeptide(L)'
;MNEEGSPTIPRACSSSGTERSDFTDLVDLAAERLGGSVLTANDEFFAPKENLLKAGEAVWKEGVYTDVGKWMDGWETRRRREPGHDWCIVRLGLPGTLRGVIVDTAHFRGNYPESCSLEACAV
;
A
#
# COMPACT_ATOMS: atom_id res chain seq x y z
N MET A 1 42.69 -44.80 -41.31
CA MET A 1 43.17 -43.63 -40.54
C MET A 1 41.98 -43.04 -39.84
N ASN A 2 42.02 -43.14 -38.51
CA ASN A 2 41.03 -42.64 -37.59
C ASN A 2 41.08 -41.11 -37.59
N GLU A 3 39.95 -40.42 -37.43
CA GLU A 3 39.84 -39.25 -36.56
C GLU A 3 38.44 -39.20 -35.96
N GLU A 4 38.43 -38.95 -34.66
CA GLU A 4 37.35 -39.16 -33.72
C GLU A 4 36.36 -38.00 -33.74
N GLY A 5 35.08 -38.32 -33.55
CA GLY A 5 34.03 -37.34 -33.32
C GLY A 5 34.30 -36.55 -32.05
N SER A 6 34.47 -35.23 -32.18
CA SER A 6 34.40 -34.33 -31.04
C SER A 6 32.98 -34.35 -30.45
N PRO A 7 32.81 -34.59 -29.15
CA PRO A 7 31.51 -34.47 -28.50
C PRO A 7 31.20 -32.98 -28.33
N THR A 8 30.21 -32.47 -29.07
CA THR A 8 29.66 -31.14 -28.81
C THR A 8 28.91 -31.18 -27.47
N ILE A 9 29.50 -30.57 -26.45
CA ILE A 9 28.89 -30.41 -25.12
C ILE A 9 27.54 -29.68 -25.31
N PRO A 10 26.40 -30.22 -24.87
CA PRO A 10 25.17 -29.44 -24.85
C PRO A 10 25.37 -28.26 -23.90
N ARG A 11 25.25 -27.06 -24.46
CA ARG A 11 25.25 -25.78 -23.77
C ARG A 11 24.30 -25.87 -22.57
N ALA A 12 24.83 -25.62 -21.38
CA ALA A 12 24.07 -25.65 -20.14
C ALA A 12 22.78 -24.83 -20.31
N CYS A 13 21.63 -25.48 -20.12
CA CYS A 13 20.40 -24.78 -19.80
C CYS A 13 20.67 -24.07 -18.47
N SER A 14 20.84 -22.75 -18.50
CA SER A 14 20.92 -21.95 -17.29
C SER A 14 19.56 -22.05 -16.60
N SER A 15 19.47 -22.94 -15.63
CA SER A 15 18.28 -23.13 -14.82
C SER A 15 18.10 -21.95 -13.87
N SER A 16 16.83 -21.59 -13.74
CA SER A 16 16.18 -20.91 -12.61
C SER A 16 16.64 -19.49 -12.29
N GLY A 17 16.11 -18.53 -13.04
CA GLY A 17 15.67 -17.29 -12.40
C GLY A 17 14.45 -17.62 -11.54
N THR A 18 14.64 -17.77 -10.22
CA THR A 18 13.51 -17.63 -9.30
C THR A 18 13.16 -16.16 -9.32
N GLU A 19 12.21 -15.77 -10.18
CA GLU A 19 11.47 -14.52 -10.01
C GLU A 19 10.83 -14.61 -8.62
N ARG A 20 11.42 -13.96 -7.62
CA ARG A 20 10.78 -13.81 -6.32
C ARG A 20 9.56 -12.94 -6.57
N SER A 21 8.36 -13.46 -6.30
CA SER A 21 7.13 -12.66 -6.43
C SER A 21 7.31 -11.37 -5.64
N ASP A 22 6.79 -10.28 -6.18
CA ASP A 22 6.78 -9.02 -5.47
C ASP A 22 5.86 -9.17 -4.24
N PHE A 23 6.09 -8.39 -3.18
CA PHE A 23 5.19 -8.41 -2.03
C PHE A 23 3.79 -7.93 -2.42
N THR A 24 3.68 -7.19 -3.53
CA THR A 24 2.41 -6.74 -4.14
C THR A 24 1.56 -7.89 -4.69
N ASP A 25 2.17 -9.05 -4.98
CA ASP A 25 1.45 -10.28 -5.36
C ASP A 25 0.87 -11.02 -4.14
N LEU A 26 1.24 -10.63 -2.92
CA LEU A 26 0.78 -11.26 -1.68
C LEU A 26 -0.61 -10.76 -1.27
N VAL A 27 -1.22 -11.45 -0.31
CA VAL A 27 -2.50 -11.05 0.26
C VAL A 27 -2.35 -9.71 0.98
N ASP A 28 -3.19 -8.75 0.61
CA ASP A 28 -3.40 -7.52 1.38
C ASP A 28 -4.12 -7.85 2.71
N LEU A 29 -3.38 -7.82 3.80
CA LEU A 29 -3.89 -8.10 5.15
C LEU A 29 -4.79 -6.97 5.70
N ALA A 30 -4.74 -5.77 5.12
CA ALA A 30 -5.55 -4.63 5.55
C ALA A 30 -6.89 -4.53 4.79
N ALA A 31 -7.12 -5.37 3.77
CA ALA A 31 -8.31 -5.31 2.93
C ALA A 31 -9.64 -5.45 3.71
N GLU A 32 -10.60 -4.57 3.42
CA GLU A 32 -11.94 -4.58 4.04
C GLU A 32 -12.65 -5.93 3.89
N ARG A 33 -12.48 -6.60 2.74
CA ARG A 33 -13.09 -7.92 2.46
C ARG A 33 -12.62 -9.03 3.39
N LEU A 34 -11.45 -8.85 4.03
CA LEU A 34 -10.89 -9.78 5.01
C LEU A 34 -11.21 -9.35 6.44
N GLY A 35 -11.98 -8.28 6.64
CA GLY A 35 -12.28 -7.70 7.95
C GLY A 35 -11.26 -6.66 8.41
N GLY A 36 -10.37 -6.20 7.54
CA GLY A 36 -9.48 -5.08 7.83
C GLY A 36 -10.28 -3.79 8.01
N SER A 37 -9.89 -2.97 8.99
CA SER A 37 -10.61 -1.74 9.29
C SER A 37 -9.72 -0.70 9.95
N VAL A 38 -10.05 0.59 9.74
CA VAL A 38 -9.43 1.68 10.48
C VAL A 38 -10.22 1.89 11.77
N LEU A 39 -9.61 1.58 12.91
CA LEU A 39 -10.27 1.61 14.22
C LEU A 39 -10.50 3.04 14.71
N THR A 40 -9.52 3.91 14.51
CA THR A 40 -9.55 5.31 14.96
C THR A 40 -8.49 6.12 14.23
N ALA A 41 -8.69 7.44 14.20
CA ALA A 41 -7.71 8.43 13.79
C ALA A 41 -7.82 9.64 14.70
N ASN A 42 -6.75 10.44 14.79
CA ASN A 42 -6.76 11.65 15.61
C ASN A 42 -7.52 12.83 14.97
N ASP A 43 -7.62 12.84 13.64
CA ASP A 43 -8.35 13.84 12.85
C ASP A 43 -8.85 13.15 11.57
N GLU A 44 -10.01 13.57 11.05
CA GLU A 44 -10.59 13.10 9.79
C GLU A 44 -11.48 14.18 9.17
N PHE A 45 -11.08 15.45 9.36
CA PHE A 45 -11.94 16.60 9.08
C PHE A 45 -12.33 16.75 7.61
N PHE A 46 -11.40 16.56 6.67
CA PHE A 46 -11.68 16.80 5.25
C PHE A 46 -12.14 15.54 4.52
N ALA A 47 -11.55 14.39 4.86
CA ALA A 47 -11.95 13.11 4.28
C ALA A 47 -11.79 11.96 5.28
N PRO A 48 -12.72 10.99 5.31
CA PRO A 48 -12.80 9.96 6.34
C PRO A 48 -11.65 8.95 6.23
N LYS A 49 -11.14 8.52 7.39
CA LYS A 49 -10.04 7.55 7.49
C LYS A 49 -10.35 6.20 6.84
N GLU A 50 -11.62 5.81 6.80
CA GLU A 50 -12.10 4.55 6.21
C GLU A 50 -11.80 4.45 4.71
N ASN A 51 -11.59 5.58 4.02
CA ASN A 51 -11.22 5.58 2.60
C ASN A 51 -9.83 4.96 2.35
N LEU A 52 -8.94 4.89 3.35
CA LEU A 52 -7.61 4.30 3.22
C LEU A 52 -7.63 2.83 2.77
N LEU A 53 -8.70 2.10 3.09
CA LEU A 53 -8.79 0.65 2.86
C LEU A 53 -9.76 0.29 1.74
N LYS A 54 -10.29 1.29 1.02
CA LYS A 54 -11.21 1.07 -0.10
C LYS A 54 -10.49 0.31 -1.20
N ALA A 55 -11.17 -0.71 -1.72
CA ALA A 55 -10.62 -1.52 -2.80
C ALA A 55 -10.61 -0.75 -4.13
N GLY A 56 -9.50 -0.86 -4.85
CA GLY A 56 -9.30 -0.23 -6.16
C GLY A 56 -8.37 0.97 -6.11
N GLU A 57 -8.17 1.61 -7.26
CA GLU A 57 -7.42 2.86 -7.35
C GLU A 57 -8.24 4.02 -6.81
N ALA A 58 -7.56 5.00 -6.18
CA ALA A 58 -8.21 6.21 -5.70
C ALA A 58 -8.88 6.97 -6.85
N VAL A 59 -10.11 7.43 -6.63
CA VAL A 59 -10.93 8.12 -7.63
C VAL A 59 -10.83 9.64 -7.47
N TRP A 60 -10.59 10.34 -8.59
CA TRP A 60 -10.77 11.78 -8.65
C TRP A 60 -12.14 12.15 -9.21
N LYS A 61 -12.86 13.03 -8.51
CA LYS A 61 -14.14 13.58 -8.98
C LYS A 61 -14.04 15.09 -9.17
N GLU A 62 -14.03 15.51 -10.42
CA GLU A 62 -13.95 16.93 -10.76
C GLU A 62 -15.23 17.67 -10.32
N GLY A 63 -15.08 18.83 -9.69
CA GLY A 63 -16.21 19.65 -9.25
C GLY A 63 -17.03 19.10 -8.07
N VAL A 64 -16.61 18.02 -7.40
CA VAL A 64 -17.34 17.46 -6.24
C VAL A 64 -16.76 17.97 -4.93
N TYR A 65 -17.64 18.46 -4.07
CA TYR A 65 -17.31 19.06 -2.77
C TYR A 65 -18.22 18.49 -1.68
N THR A 66 -17.68 18.43 -0.46
CA THR A 66 -18.41 18.20 0.79
C THR A 66 -18.63 19.55 1.48
N ASP A 67 -19.34 19.54 2.61
CA ASP A 67 -19.56 20.78 3.40
C ASP A 67 -18.27 21.41 3.94
N VAL A 68 -17.18 20.64 3.97
CA VAL A 68 -15.90 21.02 4.58
C VAL A 68 -14.79 21.21 3.56
N GLY A 69 -14.97 20.88 2.29
CA GLY A 69 -13.93 21.02 1.28
C GLY A 69 -14.16 20.21 0.01
N LYS A 70 -13.09 19.98 -0.75
CA LYS A 70 -13.16 19.10 -1.92
C LYS A 70 -13.39 17.65 -1.46
N TRP A 71 -14.20 16.90 -2.18
CA TRP A 71 -14.32 15.47 -1.91
C TRP A 71 -13.03 14.75 -2.34
N MET A 72 -12.47 13.95 -1.44
CA MET A 72 -11.24 13.18 -1.66
C MET A 72 -11.48 11.70 -1.39
N ASP A 73 -10.93 10.84 -2.26
CA ASP A 73 -10.92 9.39 -2.10
C ASP A 73 -9.67 8.94 -1.35
N GLY A 74 -9.63 9.29 -0.08
CA GLY A 74 -8.53 9.02 0.84
C GLY A 74 -8.83 9.62 2.21
N TRP A 75 -7.84 9.63 3.09
CA TRP A 75 -7.92 10.25 4.41
C TRP A 75 -7.22 11.61 4.38
N GLU A 76 -7.90 12.65 4.86
CA GLU A 76 -7.36 14.01 4.89
C GLU A 76 -7.70 14.73 6.19
N THR A 77 -6.65 15.25 6.83
CA THR A 77 -6.72 15.94 8.12
C THR A 77 -6.56 17.45 7.97
N ARG A 78 -6.89 18.20 9.02
CA ARG A 78 -6.56 19.63 9.07
C ARG A 78 -5.06 19.85 9.11
N ARG A 79 -4.64 20.96 8.49
CA ARG A 79 -3.25 21.41 8.53
C ARG A 79 -2.82 21.68 9.97
N ARG A 80 -1.90 20.86 10.49
CA ARG A 80 -1.38 20.99 11.84
C ARG A 80 -0.37 22.15 11.93
N ARG A 81 -0.44 22.93 13.02
CA ARG A 81 0.50 24.02 13.34
C ARG A 81 1.24 23.81 14.65
N GLU A 82 1.05 22.65 15.26
CA GLU A 82 1.62 22.24 16.53
C GLU A 82 2.53 21.02 16.31
N PRO A 83 3.52 20.79 17.19
CA PRO A 83 4.37 19.60 17.09
C PRO A 83 3.57 18.28 17.08
N GLY A 84 4.11 17.29 16.36
CA GLY A 84 3.56 15.93 16.26
C GLY A 84 3.13 15.57 14.84
N HIS A 85 2.41 14.46 14.71
CA HIS A 85 1.92 13.91 13.45
C HIS A 85 0.47 13.44 13.58
N ASP A 86 -0.25 13.41 12.47
CA ASP A 86 -1.55 12.75 12.40
C ASP A 86 -1.36 11.25 12.25
N TRP A 87 -2.23 10.48 12.89
CA TRP A 87 -2.14 9.03 12.98
C TRP A 87 -3.51 8.38 12.89
N CYS A 88 -3.53 7.16 12.37
CA CYS A 88 -4.66 6.26 12.45
C CYS A 88 -4.20 4.87 12.88
N ILE A 89 -5.10 4.08 13.47
CA ILE A 89 -4.84 2.70 13.85
C ILE A 89 -5.63 1.79 12.91
N VAL A 90 -4.91 0.95 12.17
CA VAL A 90 -5.49 -0.05 11.28
C VAL A 90 -5.42 -1.42 11.93
N ARG A 91 -6.55 -2.11 11.99
CA ARG A 91 -6.62 -3.53 12.34
C ARG A 91 -6.53 -4.35 11.06
N LEU A 92 -5.60 -5.29 11.01
CA LEU A 92 -5.52 -6.28 9.93
C LEU A 92 -6.70 -7.25 10.01
N GLY A 93 -7.24 -7.64 8.85
CA GLY A 93 -8.33 -8.60 8.75
C GLY A 93 -7.91 -10.04 9.06
N LEU A 94 -6.65 -10.36 8.76
CA LEU A 94 -6.06 -11.67 9.04
C LEU A 94 -4.74 -11.52 9.81
N PRO A 95 -4.40 -12.47 10.71
CA PRO A 95 -3.07 -12.56 11.27
C PRO A 95 -2.05 -12.90 10.17
N GLY A 96 -0.87 -12.30 10.22
CA GLY A 96 0.17 -12.55 9.23
C GLY A 96 1.46 -11.78 9.49
N THR A 97 2.45 -12.01 8.62
CA THR A 97 3.72 -11.27 8.62
C THR A 97 3.67 -10.21 7.53
N LEU A 98 3.87 -8.95 7.90
CA LEU A 98 3.98 -7.85 6.94
C LEU A 98 5.26 -8.00 6.12
N ARG A 99 5.11 -8.03 4.79
CA ARG A 99 6.24 -8.13 3.84
C ARG A 99 6.54 -6.80 3.15
N GLY A 100 5.54 -5.93 3.09
CA GLY A 100 5.62 -4.56 2.61
C GLY A 100 4.32 -3.83 2.94
N VAL A 101 4.34 -2.51 2.82
CA VAL A 101 3.17 -1.64 3.00
C VAL A 101 3.19 -0.63 1.86
N ILE A 102 2.02 -0.40 1.25
CA ILE A 102 1.83 0.62 0.24
C ILE A 102 1.18 1.82 0.93
N VAL A 103 1.80 2.99 0.81
CA VAL A 103 1.21 4.27 1.21
C VAL A 103 0.96 5.03 -0.07
N ASP A 104 -0.29 5.03 -0.53
CA ASP A 104 -0.70 5.73 -1.75
C ASP A 104 -1.16 7.15 -1.42
N THR A 105 -0.58 8.14 -2.11
CA THR A 105 -0.92 9.55 -1.99
C THR A 105 -1.59 10.09 -3.26
N ALA A 106 -2.21 9.21 -4.05
CA ALA A 106 -2.92 9.59 -5.27
C ALA A 106 -3.88 10.77 -5.04
N HIS A 107 -3.88 11.71 -5.98
CA HIS A 107 -4.69 12.93 -6.00
C HIS A 107 -4.43 13.98 -4.90
N PHE A 108 -3.63 13.67 -3.87
CA PHE A 108 -3.17 14.64 -2.88
C PHE A 108 -1.98 15.44 -3.44
N ARG A 109 -2.26 16.52 -4.20
CA ARG A 109 -1.23 17.33 -4.86
C ARG A 109 -0.88 18.57 -4.04
N GLY A 110 0.29 18.53 -3.39
CA GLY A 110 0.80 19.63 -2.55
C GLY A 110 0.31 19.61 -1.10
N ASN A 111 -0.56 18.66 -0.76
CA ASN A 111 -1.04 18.36 0.60
C ASN A 111 -0.77 16.91 1.02
N TYR A 112 -0.03 16.12 0.23
CA TYR A 112 0.46 14.82 0.68
C TYR A 112 1.39 14.98 1.91
N PRO A 113 1.46 13.97 2.79
CA PRO A 113 2.33 14.05 3.96
C PRO A 113 3.80 14.15 3.55
N GLU A 114 4.58 14.99 4.23
CA GLU A 114 6.03 15.11 3.99
C GLU A 114 6.77 13.81 4.26
N SER A 115 6.33 13.05 5.25
CA SER A 115 6.85 11.75 5.62
C SER A 115 5.76 10.91 6.30
N CYS A 116 5.95 9.59 6.33
CA CYS A 116 5.12 8.68 7.10
C CYS A 116 6.00 7.67 7.83
N SER A 117 5.46 7.10 8.90
CA SER A 117 6.05 6.00 9.64
C SER A 117 4.99 4.96 9.94
N LEU A 118 5.43 3.72 10.17
CA LEU A 118 4.55 2.60 10.45
C LEU A 118 5.04 1.92 11.72
N GLU A 119 4.10 1.66 12.62
CA GLU A 119 4.31 0.86 13.82
C GLU A 119 3.33 -0.32 13.76
N ALA A 120 3.74 -1.47 14.29
CA ALA A 120 2.92 -2.67 14.31
C ALA A 120 2.99 -3.32 15.70
N CYS A 121 1.85 -3.84 16.14
CA CYS A 121 1.77 -4.68 17.33
C CYS A 121 0.95 -5.95 17.02
N ALA A 122 1.18 -6.99 17.81
CA ALA A 122 0.34 -8.19 17.84
C ALA A 122 -0.41 -8.21 19.18
N VAL A 123 -1.62 -8.75 19.16
CA VAL A 123 -2.54 -8.83 20.31
C VAL A 123 -2.70 -10.27 20.75
#